data_AF-A0A357ZDJ0-F1
#
_entry.id   AF-A0A357ZDJ0-F1
#
_cell.length_a   1.000
_cell.length_b   1.000
_cell.length_c   1.000
_cell.angle_alpha   90.00
_cell.angle_beta   90.00
_cell.angle_gamma   90.00
#
_symmetry.space_group_name_H-M   'P 1'
#
loop_
_entity.id
_entity.type
_entity.pdbx_description
1 polymer ?
#
loop_
_entity_poly.entity_id
_entity_poly.type
_entity_poly.pdbx_seq_one_letter_code
_entity_poly.pdbx_strand_id
1 'polypeptide(L)' 'MAKPLVGIIMGSKSDLEVMEGATAQLEELGVLSEMIIASAHRNPERVHEWAGSAAER' A
#
# COMPACT_ATOMS: atom_id res chain seq x y z
N MET A 1 -5.81 5.63 -17.11
CA MET A 1 -4.87 6.01 -16.03
C MET A 1 -3.79 4.94 -15.97
N ALA A 2 -2.56 5.30 -15.60
CA ALA A 2 -1.46 4.34 -15.51
C ALA A 2 -1.62 3.42 -14.28
N LYS A 3 -1.24 2.14 -14.43
CA LYS A 3 -1.37 1.09 -13.41
C LYS A 3 -0.24 1.23 -12.37
N PRO A 4 -0.54 1.31 -11.05
CA PRO A 4 0.50 1.31 -10.01
C PRO A 4 1.37 0.06 -10.09
N LEU A 5 2.68 0.23 -9.91
CA LEU A 5 3.64 -0.88 -9.88
C LEU A 5 3.94 -1.35 -8.45
N VAL A 6 3.65 -0.51 -7.45
CA VAL A 6 3.90 -0.80 -6.04
C VAL A 6 2.62 -0.58 -5.24
N GLY A 7 2.22 -1.60 -4.49
CA GLY A 7 1.16 -1.48 -3.49
C GLY A 7 1.75 -1.35 -2.08
N ILE A 8 1.33 -0.34 -1.34
CA ILE A 8 1.74 -0.07 0.03
C ILE A 8 0.59 -0.41 0.98
N ILE A 9 0.81 -1.37 1.88
CA ILE A 9 -0.17 -1.77 2.90
C ILE A 9 0.33 -1.38 4.29
N MET A 10 -0.53 -0.73 5.08
CA MET A 10 -0.22 -0.36 6.46
C MET A 10 -1.33 -0.74 7.44
N GLY A 11 -0.97 -0.99 8.69
CA GLY A 11 -1.90 -1.52 9.69
C GLY A 11 -2.79 -0.44 10.33
N SER A 12 -2.39 0.83 10.26
CA SER A 12 -3.04 1.92 10.96
C SER A 12 -2.80 3.27 10.27
N LYS A 13 -3.62 4.27 10.63
CA LYS A 13 -3.39 5.66 10.19
C LYS A 13 -2.13 6.26 10.80
N SER A 14 -1.72 5.82 11.99
CA SER A 14 -0.48 6.32 12.63
C SER A 14 0.78 5.89 11.88
N ASP A 15 0.70 4.89 11.01
CA ASP A 15 1.82 4.47 10.17
C ASP A 15 2.09 5.46 9.01
N LEU A 16 1.14 6.35 8.69
CA LEU A 16 1.24 7.27 7.55
C LEU A 16 2.51 8.11 7.60
N GLU A 17 2.84 8.70 8.76
CA GLU A 17 4.02 9.55 8.95
C GLU A 17 5.32 8.82 8.60
N VAL A 18 5.41 7.53 8.92
CA VAL A 18 6.57 6.70 8.56
C VAL A 18 6.56 6.36 7.07
N MET A 19 5.37 6.06 6.53
CA MET A 19 5.22 5.60 5.15
C MET A 19 5.31 6.71 4.10
N GLU A 20 5.20 7.97 4.49
CA GLU A 20 5.47 9.13 3.64
C GLU A 20 6.87 9.09 3.01
N GLY A 21 7.87 8.60 3.75
CA GLY A 21 9.23 8.41 3.23
C GLY A 21 9.29 7.41 2.08
N ALA A 22 8.51 6.32 2.15
CA ALA A 22 8.43 5.33 1.09
C ALA A 22 7.75 5.90 -0.16
N THR A 23 6.64 6.63 -0.01
CA THR A 23 5.96 7.27 -1.14
C THR A 23 6.83 8.34 -1.81
N ALA A 24 7.55 9.15 -1.03
CA ALA A 24 8.43 10.18 -1.57
C ALA A 24 9.56 9.58 -2.43
N GLN A 25 10.15 8.46 -2.00
CA GLN A 25 11.17 7.76 -2.77
C GLN A 25 10.61 7.17 -4.07
N LEU A 26 9.41 6.59 -4.04
CA LEU A 26 8.77 6.07 -5.26
C LEU A 26 8.41 7.18 -6.24
N GLU A 27 7.96 8.34 -5.75
CA GLU A 27 7.71 9.53 -6.57
C GLU A 27 8.99 10.05 -7.23
N GLU A 28 10.10 10.16 -6.48
CA GLU A 28 11.41 10.56 -7.01
C GLU A 28 11.91 9.62 -8.13
N LEU A 29 11.62 8.32 -7.99
CA LEU A 29 11.96 7.31 -9.00
C LEU A 29 10.97 7.25 -10.17
N GLY A 30 9.88 8.02 -10.14
CA GLY A 30 8.82 7.97 -11.15
C GLY A 30 8.02 6.66 -11.14
N VAL A 31 8.00 5.95 -10.00
CA VAL A 31 7.29 4.68 -9.82
C VAL A 31 5.91 4.95 -9.21
N LEU A 32 4.86 4.64 -9.96
CA LEU A 32 3.49 4.78 -9.48
C LEU A 32 3.22 3.78 -8.34
N SER A 33 2.63 4.29 -7.26
CA SER A 33 2.24 3.48 -6.11
C SER A 33 0.80 3.73 -5.69
N GLU A 34 0.20 2.73 -5.06
CA GLU A 34 -1.07 2.84 -4.35
C GLU A 34 -0.88 2.54 -2.86
N MET A 35 -1.79 3.03 -2.02
CA MET A 35 -1.68 2.87 -0.57
C MET A 35 -3.02 2.49 0.04
N ILE A 36 -3.02 1.52 0.97
CA ILE A 36 -4.20 1.08 1.72
C ILE A 36 -3.89 0.90 3.20
N ILE A 37 -4.87 1.21 4.04
CA ILE A 37 -4.86 0.85 5.47
C ILE A 37 -5.64 -0.46 5.63
N ALA A 38 -4.94 -1.54 5.94
CA ALA A 38 -5.51 -2.86 6.24
C ALA A 38 -4.67 -3.54 7.33
N SER A 39 -5.31 -3.86 8.45
CA SER A 39 -4.64 -4.38 9.64
C SER A 39 -4.77 -5.88 9.74
N ALA A 40 -3.66 -6.60 9.75
CA ALA A 40 -3.66 -8.06 9.92
C ALA A 40 -4.34 -8.52 11.23
N HIS A 41 -4.28 -7.71 12.30
CA HIS A 41 -4.88 -8.05 13.59
C HIS A 41 -6.33 -7.63 13.74
N ARG A 42 -6.74 -6.51 13.13
CA ARG A 42 -8.10 -5.95 13.32
C ARG A 42 -9.06 -6.33 12.19
N ASN A 43 -8.54 -6.49 10.97
CA ASN A 43 -9.31 -6.96 9.83
C ASN A 43 -8.41 -7.80 8.90
N PRO A 44 -8.12 -9.07 9.26
CA PRO A 44 -7.29 -9.97 8.45
C PRO A 44 -7.89 -10.29 7.08
N GLU A 45 -9.23 -10.27 6.95
CA GLU A 45 -9.92 -10.53 5.69
C GLU A 45 -9.56 -9.48 4.62
N ARG A 46 -9.61 -8.20 4.98
CA ARG A 46 -9.20 -7.11 4.07
C ARG A 46 -7.75 -7.21 3.62
N VAL A 47 -6.86 -7.67 4.51
CA VAL A 47 -5.45 -7.94 4.15
C VAL A 47 -5.38 -9.09 3.14
N HIS A 48 -6.10 -10.17 3.40
CA HIS A 48 -6.12 -11.36 2.54
C HIS A 48 -6.68 -11.03 1.15
N GLU A 49 -7.81 -10.34 1.06
CA GLU A 49 -8.42 -9.93 -0.21
C GLU A 49 -7.50 -9.00 -1.01
N TRP A 50 -6.96 -7.98 -0.35
CA TRP A 50 -6.10 -7.01 -1.03
C TRP A 50 -4.79 -7.66 -1.47
N ALA A 51 -4.07 -8.37 -0.59
CA ALA A 51 -2.81 -9.02 -0.94
C ALA A 51 -3.01 -10.16 -1.96
N GLY A 52 -4.11 -10.91 -1.86
CA GLY A 52 -4.42 -12.03 -2.74
C GLY A 52 -4.72 -11.62 -4.19
N SER A 53 -5.17 -10.38 -4.41
CA SER A 53 -5.46 -9.81 -5.73
C SER A 53 -4.34 -8.90 -6.28
N ALA A 54 -3.19 -8.84 -5.59
CA ALA A 54 -2.12 -7.89 -5.91
C ALA A 54 -1.39 -8.21 -7.22
N ALA A 55 -1.32 -9.49 -7.62
CA ALA A 55 -0.63 -9.89 -8.84
C ALA A 55 -1.43 -9.57 -10.11
N GLU A 56 -2.77 -9.61 -10.03
CA GLU A 56 -3.64 -9.22 -11.13
C GLU A 56 -3.80 -7.71 -11.26
N ARG A 57 -3.69 -6.98 -10.14
CA ARG A 57 -3.79 -5.51 -10.09
C ARG A 57 -2.72 -4.84 -10.88
#